data_AF-A0A925VFN6-F1
#
_entry.id   AF-A0A925VFN6-F1
#
_cell.length_a   1.000
_cell.length_b   1.000
_cell.length_c   1.000
_cell.angle_alpha   90.00
_cell.angle_beta   90.00
_cell.angle_gamma   90.00
#
_symmetry.space_group_name_H-M   'P 1'
#
loop_
_entity.id
_entity.type
_entity.pdbx_description
1 polymer ?
#
loop_
_entity_poly.entity_id
_entity_poly.type
_entity_poly.pdbx_seq_one_letter_code
_entity_poly.pdbx_strand_id
1 'polypeptide(L)'
;MADRVRRVVAIAEVTGMEGETIALRELFRFEAAERDAQGRIGGRFAATGHSPAFLGQLHGYVLPQPGGATEARPLNPAFEGQLAEMTALTAALLRAGYSFVQTLGILAQELPEPLGSMLGAVSLEIGVGRPIGEALDEMARRARSPALQLVIGAIVRQRSEGGNLADGLDSLVTRLRQATSDDPAIDVVSERIRAQYGLPPRAL
;
A
#
# COMPACT_ATOMS: atom_id res chain seq x y z
N MET A 1 35.79 -13.87 13.90
CA MET A 1 35.41 -13.19 12.63
C MET A 1 36.57 -13.31 11.67
N ALA A 2 36.43 -14.09 10.58
CA ALA A 2 37.59 -14.55 9.80
C ALA A 2 37.41 -14.47 8.26
N ASP A 3 36.56 -13.57 7.77
CA ASP A 3 36.71 -13.00 6.43
C ASP A 3 36.36 -11.50 6.49
N ARG A 4 37.16 -10.66 5.83
CA ARG A 4 37.08 -9.18 5.96
C ARG A 4 36.01 -8.56 5.05
N VAL A 5 35.05 -9.37 4.59
CA VAL A 5 34.13 -9.04 3.50
C VAL A 5 32.67 -9.00 3.96
N ARG A 6 32.27 -9.80 4.96
CA ARG A 6 30.85 -9.83 5.40
C ARG A 6 30.54 -8.75 6.42
N ARG A 7 29.50 -7.97 6.11
CA ARG A 7 29.01 -6.87 6.95
C ARG A 7 27.70 -7.19 7.68
N VAL A 8 26.97 -8.25 7.28
CA VAL A 8 25.68 -8.63 7.86
C VAL A 8 25.69 -10.10 8.25
N VAL A 9 25.34 -10.41 9.50
CA VAL A 9 25.33 -11.78 10.06
C VAL A 9 23.93 -12.28 10.43
N ALA A 10 23.00 -11.36 10.66
CA ALA A 10 21.60 -11.64 10.96
C ALA A 10 20.73 -10.43 10.56
N ILE A 11 19.45 -10.70 10.33
CA ILE A 11 18.39 -9.71 10.17
C ILE A 11 17.42 -9.93 11.33
N ALA A 12 17.17 -8.91 12.12
CA ALA A 12 16.29 -8.96 13.28
C ALA A 12 15.22 -7.88 13.23
N GLU A 13 14.07 -8.18 13.82
CA GLU A 13 12.99 -7.24 14.08
C GLU A 13 13.14 -6.66 15.49
N VAL A 14 12.89 -5.36 15.64
CA VAL A 14 12.74 -4.73 16.95
C VAL A 14 11.36 -5.08 17.48
N THR A 15 11.31 -5.88 18.55
CA THR A 15 10.03 -6.32 19.14
C THR A 15 9.54 -5.41 20.26
N GLY A 16 10.40 -4.54 20.80
CA GLY A 16 10.04 -3.59 21.84
C GLY A 16 11.24 -3.16 22.69
N MET A 17 10.93 -2.73 23.92
CA MET A 17 11.91 -2.34 24.94
C MET A 17 11.74 -3.23 26.17
N GLU A 18 12.84 -3.77 26.68
CA GLU A 18 12.90 -4.42 27.99
C GLU A 18 13.68 -3.49 28.94
N GLY A 19 12.92 -2.66 29.67
CA GLY A 19 13.50 -1.57 30.46
C GLY A 19 14.24 -0.58 29.55
N GLU A 20 15.56 -0.48 29.70
CA GLU A 20 16.43 0.40 28.90
C GLU A 20 17.04 -0.30 27.67
N THR A 21 16.80 -1.60 27.47
CA THR A 21 17.40 -2.38 26.36
C THR A 21 16.41 -2.60 25.22
N ILE A 22 16.86 -2.47 23.98
CA ILE A 22 16.05 -2.81 22.79
C ILE A 22 15.95 -4.33 22.68
N ALA A 23 14.72 -4.85 22.66
CA ALA A 23 14.44 -6.25 22.41
C ALA A 23 14.47 -6.53 20.90
N LEU A 24 15.26 -7.51 20.51
CA LEU A 24 15.44 -7.93 19.11
C LEU A 24 15.04 -9.39 18.95
N ARG A 25 14.34 -9.71 17.87
CA ARG A 25 14.06 -11.08 17.45
C ARG A 25 14.66 -11.34 16.08
N GLU A 26 15.57 -12.30 16.01
CA GLU A 26 16.14 -12.73 14.74
C GLU A 26 15.05 -13.32 13.84
N LEU A 27 15.01 -12.84 12.59
CA LEU A 27 14.15 -13.33 11.51
C LEU A 27 14.94 -14.20 10.53
N PHE A 28 16.16 -13.76 10.22
CA PHE A 28 17.08 -14.51 9.35
C PHE A 28 18.47 -14.53 9.95
N ARG A 29 19.12 -15.69 9.87
CA ARG A 29 20.51 -15.87 10.28
C ARG A 29 21.36 -16.29 9.09
N PHE A 30 22.58 -15.76 9.00
CA PHE A 30 23.53 -16.23 8.01
C PHE A 30 24.11 -17.59 8.42
N GLU A 31 23.86 -18.61 7.61
CA GLU A 31 24.50 -19.91 7.70
C GLU A 31 25.71 -19.92 6.78
N ALA A 32 26.91 -19.97 7.36
CA ALA A 32 28.15 -20.07 6.61
C ALA A 32 28.28 -21.45 5.97
N ALA A 33 28.57 -21.49 4.67
CA ALA A 33 28.97 -22.70 3.98
C ALA A 33 30.44 -23.02 4.29
N GLU A 34 30.94 -24.15 3.81
CA GLU A 34 32.38 -24.43 3.88
C GLU A 34 33.19 -23.38 3.13
N ARG A 35 34.44 -23.17 3.57
CA ARG A 35 35.37 -22.27 2.89
C ARG A 35 35.76 -22.88 1.56
N ASP A 36 35.71 -22.09 0.50
CA ASP A 36 36.32 -22.49 -0.78
C ASP A 36 37.86 -22.54 -0.65
N ALA A 37 38.52 -23.14 -1.65
CA ALA A 37 39.98 -23.29 -1.69
C ALA A 37 40.73 -21.94 -1.68
N GLN A 38 40.04 -20.83 -1.90
CA GLN A 38 40.54 -19.46 -1.91
C GLN A 38 40.27 -18.73 -0.58
N GLY A 39 39.75 -19.45 0.43
CA GLY A 39 39.52 -18.94 1.78
C GLY A 39 38.26 -18.08 1.95
N ARG A 40 37.43 -17.95 0.91
CA ARG A 40 36.14 -17.25 0.99
C ARG A 40 35.12 -18.17 1.61
N ILE A 41 34.41 -17.70 2.63
CA ILE A 41 33.27 -18.46 3.19
C ILE A 41 32.01 -17.99 2.43
N GLY A 42 31.39 -18.89 1.68
CA GLY A 42 30.04 -18.67 1.15
C GLY A 42 29.01 -18.79 2.27
N GLY A 43 27.73 -18.63 1.93
CA GLY A 43 26.64 -18.93 2.85
C GLY A 43 25.32 -18.35 2.39
N ARG A 44 24.25 -18.67 3.12
CA ARG A 44 22.89 -18.22 2.82
C ARG A 44 22.23 -17.68 4.08
N PHE A 45 21.30 -16.75 3.92
CA PHE A 45 20.37 -16.43 5.01
C PHE A 45 19.32 -17.53 5.11
N ALA A 46 19.16 -18.08 6.31
CA ALA A 46 18.12 -19.05 6.65
C ALA A 46 17.11 -18.39 7.58
N ALA A 47 15.82 -18.63 7.32
CA ALA A 47 14.75 -18.17 8.19
C ALA A 47 14.82 -18.91 9.53
N THR A 48 14.63 -18.18 10.63
CA THR A 48 14.67 -18.76 11.99
C THR A 48 13.35 -19.41 12.41
N GLY A 49 12.31 -19.32 11.57
CA GLY A 49 10.97 -19.86 11.85
C GLY A 49 10.04 -18.92 12.62
N HIS A 50 10.48 -17.70 12.94
CA HIS A 50 9.61 -16.69 13.55
C HIS A 50 8.87 -15.91 12.46
N SER A 51 7.54 -15.86 12.55
CA SER A 51 6.74 -14.89 11.79
C SER A 51 7.01 -13.48 12.33
N PRO A 52 7.47 -12.52 11.50
CA PRO A 52 7.65 -11.15 11.94
C PRO A 52 6.36 -10.58 12.54
N ALA A 53 6.46 -9.86 13.66
CA ALA A 53 5.30 -9.38 14.40
C ALA A 53 4.58 -8.28 13.62
N PHE A 54 5.33 -7.50 12.83
CA PHE A 54 4.76 -6.55 11.89
C PHE A 54 3.91 -7.20 10.79
N LEU A 55 4.04 -8.52 10.51
CA LEU A 55 3.17 -9.19 9.52
C LEU A 55 1.69 -9.17 9.94
N GLY A 56 1.39 -9.24 11.23
CA GLY A 56 0.02 -9.10 11.72
C GLY A 56 -0.53 -7.68 11.59
N GLN A 57 0.34 -6.69 11.39
CA GLN A 57 -0.04 -5.30 11.10
C GLN A 57 -0.19 -5.04 9.59
N LEU A 58 0.31 -5.96 8.75
CA LEU A 58 0.22 -5.94 7.29
C LEU A 58 -1.09 -6.55 6.76
N HIS A 59 -2.23 -6.29 7.41
CA HIS A 59 -3.53 -6.70 6.87
C HIS A 59 -3.74 -6.11 5.47
N GLY A 60 -4.02 -6.97 4.49
CA GLY A 60 -4.22 -6.57 3.08
C GLY A 60 -2.94 -6.51 2.22
N TYR A 61 -1.77 -6.89 2.74
CA TYR A 61 -0.54 -6.86 1.95
C TYR A 61 -0.33 -8.15 1.15
N VAL A 62 -0.40 -8.08 -0.19
CA VAL A 62 0.15 -9.13 -1.06
C VAL A 62 1.66 -8.91 -1.12
N LEU A 63 2.44 -9.77 -0.47
CA LEU A 63 3.90 -9.77 -0.68
C LEU A 63 4.16 -9.95 -2.19
N PRO A 64 4.90 -9.04 -2.86
CA PRO A 64 5.30 -9.27 -4.23
C PRO A 64 6.15 -10.53 -4.24
N GLN A 65 5.61 -11.62 -4.79
CA GLN A 65 6.30 -12.91 -4.83
C GLN A 65 7.55 -12.74 -5.72
N PRO A 66 8.76 -13.03 -5.22
CA PRO A 66 9.95 -12.95 -6.06
C PRO A 66 9.83 -13.97 -7.21
N GLY A 67 9.72 -13.47 -8.44
CA GLY A 67 9.52 -14.29 -9.64
C GLY A 67 8.06 -14.52 -10.03
N GLY A 68 7.10 -14.09 -9.21
CA GLY A 68 5.72 -13.93 -9.64
C GLY A 68 5.63 -12.61 -10.38
N ALA A 69 5.44 -12.65 -11.70
CA ALA A 69 4.70 -11.57 -12.31
C ALA A 69 3.44 -11.39 -11.45
N THR A 70 3.22 -10.21 -10.87
CA THR A 70 1.86 -9.75 -10.61
C THR A 70 1.21 -9.76 -11.98
N GLU A 71 0.75 -10.94 -12.40
CA GLU A 71 -0.08 -11.09 -13.58
C GLU A 71 -1.22 -10.13 -13.30
N ALA A 72 -1.28 -9.06 -14.06
CA ALA A 72 -2.37 -8.12 -13.97
C ALA A 72 -3.61 -8.95 -14.28
N ARG A 73 -4.28 -9.37 -13.20
CA ARG A 73 -5.58 -10.00 -13.31
C ARG A 73 -6.41 -8.99 -14.10
N PRO A 74 -7.07 -9.40 -15.20
CA PRO A 74 -7.85 -8.46 -15.99
C PRO A 74 -8.79 -7.73 -15.04
N LEU A 75 -8.70 -6.40 -15.06
CA LEU A 75 -9.46 -5.52 -14.21
C LEU A 75 -10.93 -5.81 -14.53
N ASN A 76 -11.62 -6.43 -13.58
CA ASN A 76 -13.03 -6.72 -13.74
C ASN A 76 -13.82 -5.40 -13.66
N PRO A 77 -15.06 -5.35 -14.15
CA PRO A 77 -15.93 -4.18 -13.98
C PRO A 77 -16.05 -3.72 -12.52
N ALA A 78 -15.90 -4.64 -11.56
CA ALA A 78 -15.89 -4.32 -10.13
C ALA A 78 -14.71 -3.42 -9.73
N PHE A 79 -13.55 -3.52 -10.40
CA PHE A 79 -12.40 -2.65 -10.16
C PHE A 79 -12.70 -1.19 -10.51
N GLU A 80 -13.32 -0.94 -11.66
CA GLU A 80 -13.71 0.41 -12.07
C GLU A 80 -14.71 1.04 -11.08
N GLY A 81 -15.60 0.22 -10.49
CA GLY A 81 -16.52 0.67 -9.44
C GLY A 81 -15.81 1.04 -8.14
N GLN A 82 -14.78 0.26 -7.77
CA GLN A 82 -13.89 0.59 -6.66
C GLN A 82 -13.15 1.92 -6.89
N LEU A 83 -12.76 2.25 -8.12
CA LEU A 83 -12.09 3.52 -8.42
C LEU A 83 -13.01 4.73 -8.22
N ALA A 84 -14.25 4.65 -8.71
CA ALA A 84 -15.24 5.69 -8.50
C ALA A 84 -15.48 5.93 -7.00
N GLU A 85 -15.58 4.84 -6.24
CA GLU A 85 -15.80 4.88 -4.80
C GLU A 85 -14.59 5.45 -4.04
N MET A 86 -13.39 4.95 -4.32
CA MET A 86 -12.15 5.46 -3.76
C MET A 86 -12.01 6.97 -4.00
N THR A 87 -12.31 7.43 -5.21
CA THR A 87 -12.23 8.85 -5.56
C THR A 87 -13.22 9.69 -4.74
N ALA A 88 -14.45 9.19 -4.58
CA ALA A 88 -15.49 9.87 -3.80
C ALA A 88 -15.16 9.93 -2.30
N LEU A 89 -14.68 8.83 -1.73
CA LEU A 89 -14.27 8.78 -0.33
C LEU A 89 -13.02 9.63 -0.08
N THR A 90 -12.09 9.66 -1.03
CA THR A 90 -10.91 10.55 -0.94
C THR A 90 -11.36 12.00 -0.82
N ALA A 91 -12.24 12.47 -1.71
CA ALA A 91 -12.77 13.84 -1.65
C ALA A 91 -13.52 14.12 -0.34
N ALA A 92 -14.34 13.17 0.12
CA ALA A 92 -15.11 13.31 1.35
C ALA A 92 -14.23 13.37 2.62
N LEU A 93 -13.25 12.48 2.74
CA LEU A 93 -12.32 12.46 3.89
C LEU A 93 -11.45 13.72 3.91
N LEU A 94 -10.96 14.18 2.75
CA LEU A 94 -10.20 15.44 2.69
C LEU A 94 -11.04 16.63 3.15
N ARG A 95 -12.33 16.72 2.74
CA ARG A 95 -13.26 17.76 3.22
C ARG A 95 -13.54 17.67 4.72
N ALA A 96 -13.56 16.46 5.26
CA ALA A 96 -13.70 16.23 6.69
C ALA A 96 -12.42 16.58 7.49
N GLY A 97 -11.36 17.07 6.82
CA GLY A 97 -10.13 17.55 7.45
C GLY A 97 -9.05 16.49 7.62
N TYR A 98 -9.25 15.28 7.09
CA TYR A 98 -8.20 14.26 7.09
C TYR A 98 -7.10 14.64 6.11
N SER A 99 -5.83 14.40 6.49
CA SER A 99 -4.71 14.54 5.56
C SER A 99 -4.73 13.45 4.50
N PHE A 100 -4.15 13.72 3.33
CA PHE A 100 -4.08 12.75 2.24
C PHE A 100 -3.43 11.41 2.65
N VAL A 101 -2.39 11.45 3.51
CA VAL A 101 -1.73 10.24 4.01
C VAL A 101 -2.66 9.42 4.92
N GLN A 102 -3.44 10.08 5.78
CA GLN A 102 -4.45 9.41 6.60
C GLN A 102 -5.56 8.82 5.72
N THR A 103 -6.03 9.58 4.73
CA THR A 103 -7.02 9.11 3.75
C THR A 103 -6.55 7.86 3.02
N LEU A 104 -5.30 7.83 2.53
CA LEU A 104 -4.72 6.63 1.92
C LEU A 104 -4.71 5.43 2.87
N GLY A 105 -4.32 5.64 4.14
CA GLY A 105 -4.30 4.57 5.15
C GLY A 105 -5.70 4.01 5.44
N ILE A 106 -6.70 4.87 5.58
CA ILE A 106 -8.11 4.48 5.78
C ILE A 106 -8.59 3.64 4.59
N LEU A 107 -8.39 4.15 3.37
CA LEU A 107 -8.88 3.49 2.16
C LEU A 107 -8.18 2.16 1.90
N ALA A 108 -6.89 2.04 2.21
CA ALA A 108 -6.16 0.78 2.10
C ALA A 108 -6.74 -0.34 2.98
N GLN A 109 -7.30 0.00 4.14
CA GLN A 109 -7.89 -0.96 5.07
C GLN A 109 -9.36 -1.27 4.77
N GLU A 110 -10.08 -0.29 4.22
CA GLU A 110 -11.54 -0.39 4.06
C GLU A 110 -11.98 -0.85 2.67
N LEU A 111 -11.21 -0.54 1.62
CA LEU A 111 -11.58 -0.92 0.27
C LEU A 111 -11.33 -2.41 0.01
N PRO A 112 -12.25 -3.10 -0.68
CA PRO A 112 -12.08 -4.49 -1.03
C PRO A 112 -10.92 -4.69 -2.02
N GLU A 113 -10.49 -5.95 -2.16
CA GLU A 113 -9.51 -6.32 -3.17
C GLU A 113 -10.04 -6.09 -4.60
N PRO A 114 -9.16 -5.70 -5.55
CA PRO A 114 -7.71 -5.55 -5.39
C PRO A 114 -7.25 -4.15 -4.92
N LEU A 115 -8.15 -3.17 -4.80
CA LEU A 115 -7.74 -1.78 -4.60
C LEU A 115 -7.19 -1.51 -3.20
N GLY A 116 -7.72 -2.18 -2.17
CA GLY A 116 -7.21 -2.10 -0.80
C GLY A 116 -5.71 -2.44 -0.71
N SER A 117 -5.30 -3.60 -1.22
CA SER A 117 -3.91 -4.04 -1.21
C SER A 117 -2.97 -3.13 -2.01
N MET A 118 -3.43 -2.61 -3.15
CA MET A 118 -2.66 -1.67 -3.97
C MET A 118 -2.38 -0.36 -3.22
N LEU A 119 -3.40 0.21 -2.55
CA LEU A 119 -3.24 1.41 -1.73
C LEU A 119 -2.39 1.15 -0.48
N GLY A 120 -2.49 -0.05 0.10
CA GLY A 120 -1.63 -0.48 1.21
C GLY A 120 -0.16 -0.49 0.83
N ALA A 121 0.16 -1.00 -0.37
CA ALA A 121 1.53 -0.96 -0.90
C ALA A 121 2.04 0.47 -1.06
N VAL A 122 1.23 1.38 -1.61
CA VAL A 122 1.60 2.80 -1.74
C VAL A 122 1.81 3.47 -0.39
N SER A 123 0.92 3.22 0.58
CA SER A 123 1.03 3.77 1.93
C SER A 123 2.35 3.36 2.60
N LEU A 124 2.77 2.10 2.41
CA LEU A 124 4.03 1.58 2.93
C LEU A 124 5.25 2.19 2.23
N GLU A 125 5.23 2.32 0.91
CA GLU A 125 6.28 3.00 0.14
C GLU A 125 6.49 4.43 0.63
N ILE A 126 5.39 5.16 0.90
CA ILE A 126 5.43 6.51 1.48
C ILE A 126 6.01 6.48 2.89
N GLY A 127 5.60 5.50 3.72
CA GLY A 127 6.08 5.34 5.09
C GLY A 127 7.58 5.10 5.21
N VAL A 128 8.19 4.44 4.21
CA VAL A 128 9.64 4.23 4.12
C VAL A 128 10.39 5.37 3.41
N GLY A 129 9.70 6.46 3.08
CA GLY A 129 10.29 7.70 2.57
C GLY A 129 10.22 7.89 1.05
N ARG A 130 9.51 7.04 0.30
CA ARG A 130 9.28 7.28 -1.14
C ARG A 130 8.39 8.52 -1.33
N PRO A 131 8.72 9.43 -2.27
CA PRO A 131 7.85 10.56 -2.57
C PRO A 131 6.45 10.11 -3.01
N ILE A 132 5.41 10.74 -2.46
CA ILE A 132 4.00 10.38 -2.68
C ILE A 132 3.65 10.30 -4.16
N GLY A 133 4.07 11.29 -4.95
CA GLY A 133 3.79 11.33 -6.40
C GLY A 133 4.38 10.12 -7.11
N GLU A 134 5.64 9.77 -6.81
CA GLU A 134 6.30 8.61 -7.42
C GLU A 134 5.67 7.28 -7.05
N ALA A 135 5.24 7.12 -5.79
CA ALA A 135 4.56 5.91 -5.33
C ALA A 135 3.21 5.71 -6.03
N LEU A 136 2.41 6.78 -6.14
CA LEU A 136 1.13 6.75 -6.84
C LEU A 136 1.30 6.52 -8.35
N ASP A 137 2.25 7.20 -9.00
CA ASP A 137 2.53 7.05 -10.43
C ASP A 137 2.99 5.62 -10.76
N GLU A 138 3.80 5.01 -9.89
CA GLU A 138 4.19 3.61 -10.00
C GLU A 138 2.98 2.67 -9.94
N MET A 139 2.08 2.88 -8.97
CA MET A 139 0.85 2.11 -8.87
C MET A 139 -0.01 2.23 -10.12
N ALA A 140 -0.23 3.46 -10.63
CA ALA A 140 -1.00 3.72 -11.83
C ALA A 140 -0.40 3.02 -13.07
N ARG A 141 0.93 3.00 -13.18
CA ARG A 141 1.65 2.33 -14.26
C ARG A 141 1.49 0.81 -14.21
N ARG A 142 1.54 0.22 -13.01
CA ARG A 142 1.41 -1.25 -12.80
C ARG A 142 0.00 -1.76 -13.08
N ALA A 143 -1.02 -0.98 -12.74
CA ALA A 143 -2.41 -1.41 -12.79
C ALA A 143 -2.96 -1.64 -14.22
N ARG A 144 -2.37 -1.01 -15.25
CA ARG A 144 -2.90 -1.03 -16.64
C ARG A 144 -4.37 -0.58 -16.77
N SER A 145 -4.90 0.23 -15.84
CA SER A 145 -6.23 0.86 -15.92
C SER A 145 -6.13 2.32 -16.39
N PRO A 146 -6.72 2.69 -17.54
CA PRO A 146 -6.81 4.09 -17.96
C PRO A 146 -7.53 4.96 -16.92
N ALA A 147 -8.58 4.46 -16.27
CA ALA A 147 -9.31 5.20 -15.26
C ALA A 147 -8.47 5.46 -14.01
N LEU A 148 -7.72 4.47 -13.53
CA LEU A 148 -6.80 4.68 -12.40
C LEU A 148 -5.72 5.71 -12.77
N GLN A 149 -5.17 5.65 -13.98
CA GLN A 149 -4.20 6.64 -14.45
C GLN A 149 -4.77 8.05 -14.46
N LEU A 150 -6.04 8.22 -14.87
CA LEU A 150 -6.72 9.51 -14.82
C LEU A 150 -6.90 10.03 -13.40
N VAL A 151 -7.36 9.16 -12.48
CA VAL A 151 -7.58 9.51 -11.06
C VAL A 151 -6.26 9.89 -10.39
N ILE A 152 -5.26 9.03 -10.49
CA ILE A 152 -3.95 9.26 -9.88
C ILE A 152 -3.28 10.49 -10.47
N GLY A 153 -3.30 10.65 -11.79
CA GLY A 153 -2.74 11.83 -12.44
C GLY A 153 -3.41 13.12 -11.97
N ALA A 154 -4.71 13.11 -11.69
CA ALA A 154 -5.39 14.27 -11.12
C ALA A 154 -5.01 14.51 -9.65
N ILE A 155 -4.91 13.46 -8.83
CA ILE A 155 -4.45 13.58 -7.44
C ILE A 155 -3.06 14.21 -7.39
N VAL A 156 -2.13 13.72 -8.21
CA VAL A 156 -0.73 14.22 -8.25
C VAL A 156 -0.67 15.66 -8.74
N ARG A 157 -1.38 16.01 -9.81
CA ARG A 157 -1.44 17.40 -10.32
C ARG A 157 -2.04 18.36 -9.31
N GLN A 158 -3.23 18.05 -8.82
CA GLN A 158 -3.98 18.92 -7.92
C GLN A 158 -3.24 19.15 -6.60
N ARG A 159 -2.52 18.13 -6.11
CA ARG A 159 -1.68 18.24 -4.92
C ARG A 159 -0.43 19.13 -5.15
N SER A 160 0.05 19.22 -6.38
CA SER A 160 1.19 20.07 -6.76
C SER A 160 0.79 21.53 -6.99
N GLU A 161 -0.45 21.75 -7.43
CA GLU A 161 -1.01 23.08 -7.73
C GLU A 161 -1.58 23.79 -6.47
N GLY A 162 -1.67 23.11 -5.33
CA GLY A 162 -2.09 23.70 -4.05
C GLY A 162 -3.57 24.10 -3.98
N GLY A 163 -4.39 23.70 -4.97
CA GLY A 163 -5.83 23.92 -4.96
C GLY A 163 -6.56 22.99 -4.00
N ASN A 164 -7.87 23.22 -3.81
CA ASN A 164 -8.70 22.31 -3.02
C ASN A 164 -8.80 20.95 -3.75
N LEU A 165 -8.04 19.97 -3.26
CA LEU A 165 -7.96 18.64 -3.85
C LEU A 165 -9.34 17.98 -3.94
N ALA A 166 -10.21 18.23 -2.97
CA ALA A 166 -11.55 17.67 -2.94
C ALA A 166 -12.41 18.12 -4.15
N ASP A 167 -12.33 19.40 -4.54
CA ASP A 167 -13.13 19.94 -5.64
C ASP A 167 -12.68 19.37 -7.01
N GLY A 168 -11.37 19.22 -7.20
CA GLY A 168 -10.82 18.60 -8.40
C GLY A 168 -11.27 17.14 -8.57
N LEU A 169 -11.36 16.40 -7.45
CA LEU A 169 -11.79 15.01 -7.44
C LEU A 169 -13.29 14.84 -7.72
N ASP A 170 -14.17 15.76 -7.31
CA ASP A 170 -15.61 15.64 -7.58
C ASP A 170 -15.91 15.57 -9.09
N SER A 171 -15.19 16.35 -9.92
CA SER A 171 -15.31 16.30 -11.38
C SER A 171 -14.91 14.95 -12.00
N LEU A 172 -14.05 14.19 -11.30
CA LEU A 172 -13.65 12.84 -11.71
C LEU A 172 -14.66 11.81 -11.23
N VAL A 173 -15.21 11.97 -10.02
CA VAL A 173 -16.26 11.08 -9.50
C VAL A 173 -17.41 10.98 -10.48
N THR A 174 -17.92 12.11 -10.99
CA THR A 174 -19.02 12.11 -11.97
C THR A 174 -18.66 11.36 -13.25
N ARG A 175 -17.43 11.54 -13.76
CA ARG A 175 -16.96 10.87 -14.99
C ARG A 175 -16.79 9.36 -14.82
N LEU A 176 -16.27 8.92 -13.68
CA LEU A 176 -16.08 7.49 -13.39
C LEU A 176 -17.40 6.77 -13.16
N ARG A 177 -18.35 7.42 -12.48
CA ARG A 177 -19.70 6.85 -12.26
C ARG A 177 -20.45 6.63 -13.56
N GLN A 178 -20.34 7.54 -14.53
CA GLN A 178 -20.93 7.35 -15.86
C GLN A 178 -20.35 6.14 -16.60
N ALA A 179 -19.13 5.72 -16.26
CA ALA A 179 -18.42 4.63 -16.91
C ALA A 179 -18.54 3.27 -16.18
N THR A 180 -19.23 3.19 -15.03
CA THR A 180 -19.27 1.98 -14.19
C THR A 180 -20.69 1.48 -13.92
N SER A 181 -20.85 0.17 -13.76
CA SER A 181 -22.07 -0.49 -13.29
C SER A 181 -22.18 -0.49 -11.76
N ASP A 182 -23.41 -0.36 -11.23
CA ASP A 182 -23.72 -0.42 -9.80
C ASP A 182 -23.37 -1.80 -9.22
N ASP A 183 -22.33 -1.87 -8.39
CA ASP A 183 -21.98 -3.06 -7.61
C ASP A 183 -22.45 -2.87 -6.15
N PRO A 184 -23.49 -3.61 -5.70
CA PRO A 184 -24.06 -3.43 -4.38
C PRO A 184 -23.07 -3.75 -3.24
N ALA A 185 -22.00 -4.52 -3.48
CA ALA A 185 -20.97 -4.77 -2.48
C ALA A 185 -20.14 -3.50 -2.19
N ILE A 186 -19.91 -2.67 -3.19
CA ILE A 186 -19.20 -1.39 -3.06
C ILE A 186 -20.06 -0.39 -2.29
N ASP A 187 -21.37 -0.39 -2.52
CA ASP A 187 -22.31 0.50 -1.86
C ASP A 187 -22.34 0.25 -0.34
N VAL A 188 -22.38 -1.02 0.09
CA VAL A 188 -22.38 -1.39 1.51
C VAL A 188 -21.09 -0.95 2.20
N VAL A 189 -19.94 -1.15 1.55
CA VAL A 189 -18.63 -0.71 2.08
C VAL A 189 -18.58 0.82 2.17
N SER A 190 -19.03 1.51 1.13
CA SER A 190 -19.11 2.97 1.10
C SER A 190 -19.92 3.53 2.25
N GLU A 191 -21.14 3.03 2.46
CA GLU A 191 -22.03 3.48 3.52
C GLU A 191 -21.44 3.19 4.92
N ARG A 192 -20.77 2.05 5.09
CA ARG A 192 -20.05 1.73 6.34
C ARG A 192 -18.95 2.76 6.64
N ILE A 193 -18.09 3.05 5.66
CA ILE A 193 -17.00 4.03 5.80
C ILE A 193 -17.60 5.40 6.11
N ARG A 194 -18.65 5.82 5.39
CA ARG A 194 -19.30 7.12 5.61
C ARG A 194 -19.85 7.24 7.03
N ALA A 195 -20.54 6.22 7.53
CA ALA A 195 -21.05 6.20 8.89
C ALA A 195 -19.91 6.24 9.93
N GLN A 196 -18.85 5.46 9.73
CA GLN A 196 -17.72 5.37 10.65
C GLN A 196 -16.93 6.68 10.75
N TYR A 197 -16.78 7.42 9.65
CA TYR A 197 -16.01 8.67 9.60
C TYR A 197 -16.88 9.94 9.59
N GLY A 198 -18.20 9.83 9.84
CA GLY A 198 -19.12 10.97 9.93
C GLY A 198 -19.29 11.75 8.62
N LEU A 199 -19.17 11.08 7.48
CA LEU A 199 -19.28 11.68 6.16
C LEU A 199 -20.75 11.82 5.74
N PRO A 200 -21.10 12.83 4.91
CA PRO A 200 -22.47 12.97 4.40
C PRO A 200 -22.87 11.74 3.57
N PRO A 201 -24.19 11.46 3.43
CA PRO A 201 -24.67 10.35 2.59
C PRO A 201 -24.22 10.53 1.13
N ARG A 202 -24.12 9.42 0.41
CA ARG A 202 -23.66 9.42 -0.98
C ARG A 202 -24.55 10.32 -1.83
N ALA A 203 -23.95 11.35 -2.45
CA ALA A 203 -24.66 12.17 -3.44
C ALA A 203 -25.08 11.26 -4.61
N LEU A 204 -26.38 11.27 -4.93
CA LEU A 204 -26.97 10.54 -6.06
C LEU A 204 -26.51 11.16 -7.39
#